data_AF-A0A2V5X7V6-F1
#
_entry.id   AF-A0A2V5X7V6-F1
#
_cell.length_a   1.000
_cell.length_b   1.000
_cell.length_c   1.000
_cell.angle_alpha   90.00
_cell.angle_beta   90.00
_cell.angle_gamma   90.00
#
_symmetry.space_group_name_H-M   'P 1'
#
loop_
_entity.id
_entity.type
_entity.pdbx_description
1 polymer ?
#
loop_
_entity_poly.entity_id
_entity_poly.type
_entity_poly.pdbx_seq_one_letter_code
_entity_poly.pdbx_strand_id
1 'polypeptide(L)'
;MKRVLQRASDNSREGGTDYRPVPPGASPTGAGRSPALRLLPTLFQSWFGAAALAVIILLQSGNPVRAADSLVWRTDKNLVAADIESWPLSEVLESISTATGWQIYVEPDTEYTVTTRFQNLRPADALRRLLGELNFALLPQTNGPVKLFIYRNSVHEATQLIQVARKARPEAASKAIPNELIVRLKPGAKESIDALAKRLG
;
A
#
# COMPACT_ATOMS: atom_id res chain seq x y z
N MET A 1 -56.30 -0.38 35.34
CA MET A 1 -56.76 0.79 36.13
C MET A 1 -55.88 1.97 35.75
N LYS A 2 -56.46 3.00 35.12
CA LYS A 2 -56.00 4.41 35.02
C LYS A 2 -54.63 4.66 34.33
N ARG A 3 -54.63 5.22 33.10
CA ARG A 3 -54.66 6.68 32.77
C ARG A 3 -53.23 7.28 32.81
N VAL A 4 -52.77 8.17 31.93
CA VAL A 4 -53.33 8.86 30.76
C VAL A 4 -52.26 9.78 30.12
N LEU A 5 -52.53 10.24 28.89
CA LEU A 5 -52.13 11.50 28.20
C LEU A 5 -50.65 11.68 27.81
N GLN A 6 -50.30 11.79 26.52
CA GLN A 6 -50.63 12.80 25.48
C GLN A 6 -49.77 14.07 25.53
N ARG A 7 -49.49 14.54 24.29
CA ARG A 7 -49.25 15.92 23.83
C ARG A 7 -47.76 16.25 23.64
N ALA A 8 -47.23 16.28 22.40
CA ALA A 8 -47.52 17.11 21.21
C ALA A 8 -46.86 18.50 21.25
N SER A 9 -46.62 19.00 20.04
CA SER A 9 -46.20 20.34 19.59
C SER A 9 -44.71 20.38 19.19
N ASP A 10 -44.38 20.43 17.91
CA ASP A 10 -44.57 21.59 17.00
C ASP A 10 -43.75 22.79 17.50
N ASN A 11 -42.67 23.10 16.79
CA ASN A 11 -42.19 24.48 16.75
C ASN A 11 -41.66 24.82 15.36
N SER A 12 -42.25 25.88 14.85
CA SER A 12 -42.12 26.42 13.51
C SER A 12 -40.93 27.38 13.38
N ARG A 13 -40.50 27.53 12.12
CA ARG A 13 -40.05 28.75 11.42
C ARG A 13 -39.65 29.96 12.28
N GLU A 14 -38.42 30.44 12.05
CA GLU A 14 -38.02 31.82 11.70
C GLU A 14 -36.65 31.67 10.99
N GLY A 15 -36.24 32.35 9.90
CA GLY A 15 -36.48 33.71 9.44
C GLY A 15 -35.10 34.38 9.29
N GLY A 16 -34.78 34.99 8.14
CA GLY A 16 -33.66 35.96 8.06
C GLY A 16 -32.68 35.74 6.91
N THR A 17 -33.04 36.24 5.73
CA THR A 17 -32.11 36.62 4.65
C THR A 17 -31.39 37.92 5.03
N ASP A 18 -30.06 37.94 5.03
CA ASP A 18 -29.27 39.18 5.19
C ASP A 18 -28.50 39.48 3.89
N TYR A 19 -29.05 40.41 3.11
CA TYR A 19 -28.41 41.08 1.99
C TYR A 19 -27.74 42.34 2.52
N ARG A 20 -26.41 42.47 2.34
CA ARG A 20 -25.71 43.75 2.53
C ARG A 20 -25.25 44.36 1.21
N PRO A 21 -25.27 45.71 1.09
CA PRO A 21 -25.21 46.44 -0.17
C PRO A 21 -23.79 46.90 -0.54
N VAL A 22 -23.58 47.10 -1.84
CA VAL A 22 -22.42 47.76 -2.44
C VAL A 22 -22.52 49.29 -2.33
N PRO A 23 -21.42 50.03 -2.07
CA PRO A 23 -21.36 51.47 -2.24
C PRO A 23 -20.88 51.90 -3.65
N PRO A 24 -21.38 53.02 -4.21
CA PRO A 24 -21.10 53.46 -5.57
C PRO A 24 -19.93 54.45 -5.69
N GLY A 25 -19.22 54.34 -6.83
CA GLY A 25 -18.81 55.45 -7.70
C GLY A 25 -17.90 56.57 -7.17
N ALA A 26 -16.69 56.66 -7.73
CA ALA A 26 -16.09 57.92 -8.16
C ALA A 26 -14.94 57.69 -9.16
N SER A 27 -15.13 58.13 -10.41
CA SER A 27 -14.06 58.56 -11.33
C SER A 27 -14.13 60.08 -11.45
N PRO A 28 -13.00 60.77 -11.66
CA PRO A 28 -12.77 61.43 -12.96
C PRO A 28 -11.28 61.39 -13.40
N THR A 29 -11.00 61.06 -14.66
CA THR A 29 -10.70 61.98 -15.79
C THR A 29 -9.37 62.72 -15.68
N GLY A 30 -8.46 62.43 -16.63
CA GLY A 30 -7.25 63.19 -16.91
C GLY A 30 -6.66 62.79 -18.26
N ALA A 31 -7.07 63.48 -19.32
CA ALA A 31 -6.61 63.32 -20.70
C ALA A 31 -5.25 64.02 -20.95
N GLY A 32 -4.44 63.49 -21.87
CA GLY A 32 -3.26 64.18 -22.41
C GLY A 32 -2.72 63.48 -23.66
N ARG A 33 -2.76 64.19 -24.79
CA ARG A 33 -2.52 63.71 -26.16
C ARG A 33 -1.03 63.72 -26.56
N SER A 34 -0.70 62.78 -27.47
CA SER A 34 0.29 62.65 -28.58
C SER A 34 1.16 63.85 -29.02
N PRO A 35 2.08 63.76 -30.03
CA PRO A 35 2.70 62.63 -30.78
C PRO A 35 4.24 62.78 -30.98
N ALA A 36 4.92 61.81 -31.62
CA ALA A 36 5.83 62.06 -32.77
C ALA A 36 6.58 60.78 -33.19
N LEU A 37 6.30 60.37 -34.42
CA LEU A 37 7.03 59.38 -35.21
C LEU A 37 8.31 60.04 -35.75
N ARG A 38 9.50 59.43 -35.54
CA ARG A 38 10.71 59.75 -36.31
C ARG A 38 11.45 58.48 -36.74
N LEU A 39 11.85 58.53 -38.01
CA LEU A 39 12.32 57.47 -38.89
C LEU A 39 13.76 57.04 -38.59
N LEU A 40 14.09 55.79 -38.95
CA LEU A 40 15.44 55.21 -38.99
C LEU A 40 16.38 55.99 -39.94
N PRO A 41 17.72 55.85 -39.77
CA PRO A 41 18.44 54.90 -40.61
C PRO A 41 19.47 54.03 -39.88
N THR A 42 19.75 52.91 -40.54
CA THR A 42 20.71 51.82 -40.31
C THR A 42 22.17 52.25 -40.12
N LEU A 43 22.96 51.43 -39.42
CA LEU A 43 24.14 50.72 -39.98
C LEU A 43 24.77 49.73 -38.97
N PHE A 44 24.79 48.45 -39.36
CA PHE A 44 25.89 47.49 -39.29
C PHE A 44 26.78 47.43 -38.02
N GLN A 45 26.63 46.39 -37.19
CA GLN A 45 27.62 45.28 -37.09
C GLN A 45 27.31 44.27 -35.96
N SER A 46 27.65 43.01 -36.25
CA SER A 46 27.83 41.84 -35.38
C SER A 46 26.62 40.97 -34.99
N TRP A 47 26.21 40.16 -35.99
CA TRP A 47 26.31 38.70 -36.01
C TRP A 47 26.23 37.87 -34.70
N PHE A 48 25.26 36.94 -34.74
CA PHE A 48 25.13 35.64 -34.06
C PHE A 48 24.66 35.60 -32.59
N GLY A 49 23.45 35.06 -32.42
CA GLY A 49 23.20 34.08 -31.35
C GLY A 49 22.10 34.42 -30.34
N ALA A 50 20.84 34.63 -30.76
CA ALA A 50 19.74 34.65 -29.79
C ALA A 50 18.36 34.29 -30.37
N ALA A 51 18.29 33.37 -31.33
CA ALA A 51 17.00 32.93 -31.90
C ALA A 51 16.91 31.41 -32.08
N ALA A 52 17.34 30.65 -31.07
CA ALA A 52 17.15 29.20 -31.02
C ALA A 52 16.98 28.66 -29.58
N LEU A 53 16.39 29.43 -28.67
CA LEU A 53 16.21 29.01 -27.28
C LEU A 53 14.80 29.36 -26.73
N ALA A 54 13.75 29.12 -27.52
CA ALA A 54 12.37 29.29 -27.04
C ALA A 54 11.41 28.18 -27.49
N VAL A 55 11.89 27.10 -28.11
CA VAL A 55 11.04 25.98 -28.59
C VAL A 55 11.64 24.61 -28.20
N ILE A 56 12.17 24.47 -26.98
CA ILE A 56 12.59 23.15 -26.44
C ILE A 56 12.17 23.01 -24.96
N ILE A 57 11.04 23.60 -24.56
CA ILE A 57 10.48 23.41 -23.21
C ILE A 57 8.97 23.12 -23.29
N LEU A 58 8.54 22.29 -24.24
CA LEU A 58 7.13 21.87 -24.31
C LEU A 58 6.91 20.39 -24.66
N LEU A 59 7.93 19.54 -24.48
CA LEU A 59 7.78 18.07 -24.49
C LEU A 59 8.38 17.48 -23.21
N GLN A 60 7.97 17.98 -22.05
CA GLN A 60 8.05 17.18 -20.83
C GLN A 60 6.82 16.26 -20.85
N SER A 61 6.88 15.20 -21.65
CA SER A 61 5.97 14.07 -21.55
C SER A 61 6.09 13.54 -20.12
N GLY A 62 5.12 13.90 -19.28
CA GLY A 62 4.94 13.28 -17.97
C GLY A 62 4.65 11.82 -18.21
N ASN A 63 5.67 10.96 -18.14
CA ASN A 63 5.42 9.55 -17.92
C ASN A 63 4.64 9.48 -16.60
N PRO A 64 3.41 8.95 -16.58
CA PRO A 64 2.82 8.58 -15.31
C PRO A 64 3.80 7.58 -14.69
N VAL A 65 4.40 7.94 -13.55
CA VAL A 65 5.08 6.96 -12.71
C VAL A 65 3.99 5.98 -12.34
N ARG A 66 3.96 4.82 -13.02
CA ARG A 66 3.13 3.70 -12.62
C ARG A 66 3.59 3.37 -11.20
N ALA A 67 2.73 3.63 -10.22
CA ALA A 67 3.00 3.25 -8.85
C ALA A 67 3.28 1.75 -8.87
N ALA A 68 4.39 1.33 -8.27
CA ALA A 68 4.67 -0.09 -8.12
C ALA A 68 3.52 -0.72 -7.34
N ASP A 69 3.11 -1.93 -7.75
CA ASP A 69 2.08 -2.68 -7.04
C ASP A 69 2.46 -2.76 -5.55
N SER A 70 1.52 -2.43 -4.68
CA SER A 70 1.78 -2.27 -3.25
C SER A 70 0.61 -2.75 -2.40
N LEU A 71 0.95 -3.42 -1.30
CA LEU A 71 0.04 -3.80 -0.24
C LEU A 71 0.65 -3.36 1.09
N VAL A 72 -0.01 -2.46 1.79
CA VAL A 72 0.48 -1.87 3.03
C VAL A 72 -0.49 -2.14 4.16
N TRP A 73 -0.03 -2.93 5.12
CA TRP A 73 -0.77 -3.23 6.34
C TRP A 73 -0.24 -2.37 7.50
N ARG A 74 -1.08 -1.46 8.01
CA ARG A 74 -0.76 -0.62 9.18
C ARG A 74 -1.45 -1.20 10.41
N THR A 75 -0.80 -2.16 11.04
CA THR A 75 -1.31 -2.87 12.23
C THR A 75 -1.55 -1.92 13.41
N ASP A 76 -0.72 -0.89 13.56
CA ASP A 76 -0.83 0.18 14.55
C ASP A 76 -2.13 0.97 14.44
N LYS A 77 -2.58 1.23 13.21
CA LYS A 77 -3.79 2.02 12.91
C LYS A 77 -4.99 1.16 12.57
N ASN A 78 -4.82 -0.15 12.48
CA ASN A 78 -5.84 -1.08 12.01
C ASN A 78 -6.39 -0.70 10.62
N LEU A 79 -5.50 -0.30 9.71
CA LEU A 79 -5.84 0.16 8.35
C LEU A 79 -4.97 -0.51 7.30
N VAL A 80 -5.58 -0.82 6.16
CA VAL A 80 -4.92 -1.44 5.00
C VAL A 80 -5.12 -0.56 3.78
N ALA A 81 -4.09 -0.45 2.96
CA ALA A 81 -4.15 0.15 1.64
C ALA A 81 -3.52 -0.80 0.62
N ALA A 82 -4.09 -0.84 -0.58
CA ALA A 82 -3.58 -1.65 -1.67
C ALA A 82 -3.71 -0.87 -2.98
N ASP A 83 -2.71 -0.95 -3.81
CA ASP A 83 -2.73 -0.56 -5.21
C ASP A 83 -2.04 -1.68 -5.97
N ILE A 84 -2.84 -2.64 -6.46
CA ILE A 84 -2.35 -3.87 -7.10
C ILE A 84 -2.99 -3.93 -8.47
N GLU A 85 -2.17 -3.82 -9.52
CA GLU A 85 -2.61 -4.05 -10.89
C GLU A 85 -2.73 -5.55 -11.18
N SER A 86 -1.74 -6.36 -10.79
CA SER A 86 -1.78 -7.81 -11.07
C SER A 86 -0.80 -8.60 -10.22
N TRP A 87 -1.23 -9.08 -9.04
CA TRP A 87 -0.46 -10.03 -8.24
C TRP A 87 -1.07 -11.44 -8.24
N PRO A 88 -0.27 -12.51 -8.30
CA PRO A 88 -0.78 -13.85 -7.98
C PRO A 88 -1.23 -13.88 -6.51
N LEU A 89 -2.28 -14.65 -6.24
CA LEU A 89 -2.84 -14.78 -4.89
C LEU A 89 -1.74 -15.15 -3.86
N SER A 90 -0.83 -16.06 -4.22
CA SER A 90 0.28 -16.46 -3.35
C SER A 90 1.10 -15.27 -2.85
N GLU A 91 1.43 -14.32 -3.72
CA GLU A 91 2.23 -13.14 -3.37
C GLU A 91 1.47 -12.19 -2.43
N VAL A 92 0.16 -11.99 -2.68
CA VAL A 92 -0.71 -11.25 -1.76
C VAL A 92 -0.73 -11.91 -0.38
N LEU A 93 -0.90 -13.24 -0.32
CA LEU A 93 -0.97 -13.96 0.94
C LEU A 93 0.38 -13.97 1.68
N GLU A 94 1.50 -14.11 0.97
CA GLU A 94 2.83 -14.00 1.56
C GLU A 94 3.07 -12.61 2.17
N SER A 95 2.63 -11.55 1.47
CA SER A 95 2.70 -10.17 1.97
C SER A 95 1.86 -10.00 3.24
N ILE A 96 0.62 -10.51 3.27
CA ILE A 96 -0.24 -10.48 4.45
C ILE A 96 0.40 -11.26 5.61
N SER A 97 0.90 -12.48 5.37
CA SER A 97 1.53 -13.30 6.39
C SER A 97 2.78 -12.62 6.96
N THR A 98 3.58 -11.98 6.11
CA THR A 98 4.76 -11.21 6.53
C THR A 98 4.38 -10.01 7.39
N ALA A 99 3.34 -9.26 7.00
CA ALA A 99 2.96 -8.03 7.70
C ALA A 99 2.21 -8.29 9.02
N THR A 100 1.49 -9.41 9.12
CA THR A 100 0.62 -9.72 10.27
C THR A 100 1.16 -10.81 11.19
N GLY A 101 2.08 -11.65 10.70
CA GLY A 101 2.56 -12.84 11.40
C GLY A 101 1.56 -13.99 11.41
N TRP A 102 0.51 -13.94 10.60
CA TRP A 102 -0.51 -15.00 10.54
C TRP A 102 -0.01 -16.24 9.80
N GLN A 103 -0.48 -17.41 10.25
CA GLN A 103 -0.35 -18.65 9.49
C GLN A 103 -1.49 -18.75 8.50
N ILE A 104 -1.18 -18.69 7.21
CA ILE A 104 -2.19 -18.65 6.15
C ILE A 104 -2.24 -19.99 5.42
N TYR A 105 -3.41 -20.61 5.41
CA TYR A 105 -3.70 -21.84 4.70
C TYR A 105 -4.63 -21.54 3.53
N VAL A 106 -4.32 -22.10 2.36
CA VAL A 106 -5.09 -21.95 1.12
C VAL A 106 -5.48 -23.32 0.58
N GLU A 107 -6.62 -23.38 -0.10
CA GLU A 107 -7.01 -24.54 -0.91
C GLU A 107 -5.97 -24.75 -2.04
N PRO A 108 -5.42 -25.97 -2.21
CA PRO A 108 -4.49 -26.28 -3.29
C PRO A 108 -5.06 -25.94 -4.66
N ASP A 109 -4.18 -25.70 -5.63
CA ASP A 109 -4.55 -25.40 -7.03
C ASP A 109 -5.48 -24.16 -7.17
N THR A 110 -5.45 -23.27 -6.17
CA THR A 110 -6.15 -21.97 -6.23
C THR A 110 -5.34 -20.98 -7.03
N GLU A 111 -5.51 -21.01 -8.35
CA GLU A 111 -5.00 -19.97 -9.25
C GLU A 111 -5.97 -18.79 -9.27
N TYR A 112 -5.51 -17.64 -8.79
CA TYR A 112 -6.26 -16.40 -8.78
C TYR A 112 -5.30 -15.21 -8.88
N THR A 113 -5.65 -14.24 -9.72
CA THR A 113 -4.90 -12.98 -9.86
C THR A 113 -5.71 -11.86 -9.21
N VAL A 114 -5.06 -11.13 -8.32
CA VAL A 114 -5.65 -10.05 -7.54
C VAL A 114 -5.37 -8.73 -8.27
N THR A 115 -6.43 -8.01 -8.61
CA THR A 115 -6.37 -6.63 -9.13
C THR A 115 -7.30 -5.77 -8.29
N THR A 116 -6.75 -4.87 -7.47
CA THR A 116 -7.56 -4.04 -6.58
C THR A 116 -6.86 -2.76 -6.18
N ARG A 117 -7.65 -1.71 -5.96
CA ARG A 117 -7.16 -0.42 -5.45
C ARG A 117 -8.09 0.11 -4.36
N PHE A 118 -7.55 0.33 -3.18
CA PHE A 118 -8.26 0.91 -2.06
C PHE A 118 -7.32 1.55 -1.04
N GLN A 119 -7.87 2.44 -0.22
CA GLN A 119 -7.13 3.09 0.86
C GLN A 119 -7.94 3.07 2.14
N ASN A 120 -7.23 2.94 3.27
CA ASN A 120 -7.79 3.07 4.63
C ASN A 120 -8.97 2.12 4.92
N LEU A 121 -8.92 0.87 4.44
CA LEU A 121 -9.90 -0.15 4.81
C LEU A 121 -9.52 -0.84 6.11
N ARG A 122 -10.51 -1.27 6.90
CA ARG A 122 -10.26 -2.17 8.03
C ARG A 122 -9.82 -3.54 7.52
N PRO A 123 -9.03 -4.33 8.28
CA PRO A 123 -8.55 -5.63 7.85
C PRO A 123 -9.60 -6.59 7.29
N ALA A 124 -10.75 -6.71 7.93
CA ALA A 124 -11.81 -7.61 7.47
C ALA A 124 -12.38 -7.18 6.09
N ASP A 125 -12.58 -5.88 5.89
CA ASP A 125 -13.08 -5.32 4.63
C ASP A 125 -12.01 -5.39 3.53
N ALA A 126 -10.75 -5.17 3.90
CA ALA A 126 -9.61 -5.32 3.02
C ALA A 126 -9.45 -6.77 2.54
N LEU A 127 -9.55 -7.75 3.45
CA LEU A 127 -9.50 -9.18 3.11
C LEU A 127 -10.62 -9.56 2.14
N ARG A 128 -11.87 -9.17 2.42
CA ARG A 128 -12.99 -9.38 1.49
C ARG A 128 -12.69 -8.83 0.10
N ARG A 129 -12.08 -7.65 0.03
CA ARG A 129 -11.78 -6.98 -1.24
C ARG A 129 -10.57 -7.55 -1.98
N LEU A 130 -9.59 -8.11 -1.26
CA LEU A 130 -8.42 -8.76 -1.84
C LEU A 130 -8.76 -10.17 -2.35
N LEU A 131 -9.58 -10.90 -1.61
CA LEU A 131 -9.90 -12.31 -1.87
C LEU A 131 -11.08 -12.48 -2.83
N GLY A 132 -11.89 -11.44 -3.04
CA GLY A 132 -13.02 -11.46 -3.97
C GLY A 132 -14.06 -12.51 -3.57
N GLU A 133 -14.25 -13.49 -4.44
CA GLU A 133 -15.22 -14.58 -4.26
C GLU A 133 -14.72 -15.70 -3.35
N LEU A 134 -13.44 -15.69 -2.96
CA LEU A 134 -12.90 -16.70 -2.05
C LEU A 134 -13.44 -16.49 -0.63
N ASN A 135 -13.83 -17.59 0.00
CA ASN A 135 -14.23 -17.61 1.38
C ASN A 135 -12.99 -17.63 2.29
N PHE A 136 -13.14 -17.08 3.49
CA PHE A 136 -12.08 -17.10 4.48
C PHE A 136 -12.59 -17.24 5.91
N ALA A 137 -11.75 -17.82 6.76
CA ALA A 137 -11.99 -17.93 8.20
C ALA A 137 -10.74 -17.49 8.97
N LEU A 138 -10.91 -16.55 9.89
CA LEU A 138 -9.85 -16.08 10.78
C LEU A 138 -10.04 -16.70 12.16
N LEU A 139 -9.05 -17.45 12.64
CA LEU A 139 -9.10 -18.16 13.91
C LEU A 139 -7.96 -17.69 14.83
N PRO A 140 -8.27 -16.88 15.85
CA PRO A 140 -7.32 -16.59 16.93
C PRO A 140 -6.88 -17.86 17.64
N GLN A 141 -5.63 -17.92 18.10
CA GLN A 141 -5.10 -19.03 18.90
C GLN A 141 -4.71 -18.50 20.28
N THR A 142 -4.99 -19.26 21.34
CA THR A 142 -4.69 -18.85 22.71
C THR A 142 -3.18 -18.70 22.95
N ASN A 143 -2.35 -19.53 22.30
CA ASN A 143 -0.90 -19.58 22.50
C ASN A 143 -0.14 -19.70 21.16
N GLY A 144 -0.62 -19.03 20.10
CA GLY A 144 -0.01 -19.15 18.78
C GLY A 144 -0.40 -18.03 17.82
N PRO A 145 0.20 -18.01 16.62
CA PRO A 145 -0.19 -17.08 15.59
C PRO A 145 -1.64 -17.32 15.17
N VAL A 146 -2.33 -16.24 14.79
CA VAL A 146 -3.66 -16.32 14.20
C VAL A 146 -3.58 -17.17 12.92
N LYS A 147 -4.57 -18.04 12.73
CA LYS A 147 -4.71 -18.84 11.51
C LYS A 147 -5.72 -18.19 10.59
N LEU A 148 -5.37 -18.03 9.32
CA LEU A 148 -6.28 -17.61 8.26
C LEU A 148 -6.43 -18.77 7.29
N PHE A 149 -7.65 -19.25 7.09
CA PHE A 149 -7.98 -20.27 6.10
C PHE A 149 -8.69 -19.61 4.92
N ILE A 150 -8.32 -19.98 3.69
CA ILE A 150 -8.87 -19.44 2.45
C ILE A 150 -9.26 -20.60 1.54
N TYR A 151 -10.51 -20.61 1.09
CA TYR A 151 -11.13 -21.75 0.42
C TYR A 151 -12.27 -21.30 -0.49
N ARG A 152 -12.69 -22.17 -1.42
CA ARG A 152 -13.84 -21.94 -2.28
C ARG A 152 -15.12 -22.40 -1.61
N ASN A 153 -15.15 -23.67 -1.19
CA ASN A 153 -16.37 -24.31 -0.71
C ASN A 153 -16.30 -24.70 0.78
N SER A 154 -15.19 -25.29 1.23
CA SER A 154 -15.06 -25.78 2.60
C SER A 154 -13.72 -25.41 3.24
N VAL A 155 -13.77 -25.01 4.53
CA VAL A 155 -12.57 -24.70 5.34
C VAL A 155 -11.57 -25.86 5.37
N HIS A 156 -12.04 -27.11 5.33
CA HIS A 156 -11.18 -28.29 5.42
C HIS A 156 -10.30 -28.49 4.18
N GLU A 157 -10.64 -27.85 3.06
CA GLU A 157 -9.86 -27.92 1.81
C GLU A 157 -8.64 -27.00 1.85
N ALA A 158 -8.64 -25.97 2.72
CA ALA A 158 -7.53 -25.07 2.96
C ALA A 158 -6.39 -25.76 3.72
N THR A 159 -5.60 -26.55 2.99
CA THR A 159 -4.57 -27.45 3.55
C THR A 159 -3.15 -26.99 3.24
N GLN A 160 -2.95 -26.18 2.20
CA GLN A 160 -1.64 -25.72 1.79
C GLN A 160 -1.22 -24.50 2.62
N LEU A 161 -0.18 -24.64 3.42
CA LEU A 161 0.42 -23.51 4.14
C LEU A 161 1.20 -22.62 3.16
N ILE A 162 0.92 -21.32 3.18
CA ILE A 162 1.71 -20.32 2.47
C ILE A 162 3.08 -20.22 3.14
N GLN A 163 4.11 -20.65 2.42
CA GLN A 163 5.48 -20.52 2.85
C GLN A 163 5.93 -19.10 2.55
N VAL A 164 5.86 -18.23 3.55
CA VAL A 164 6.63 -17.00 3.46
C VAL A 164 8.08 -17.43 3.34
N ALA A 165 8.73 -17.06 2.24
CA ALA A 165 10.17 -17.05 2.18
C ALA A 165 10.61 -16.12 3.30
N ARG A 166 10.82 -16.69 4.49
CA ARG A 166 11.50 -16.04 5.58
C ARG A 166 12.83 -15.74 4.92
N LYS A 167 13.00 -14.51 4.37
CA LYS A 167 14.31 -13.96 4.02
C LYS A 167 15.12 -14.46 5.16
N ALA A 168 16.04 -15.38 4.88
CA ALA A 168 16.78 -16.00 5.94
C ALA A 168 17.22 -14.78 6.75
N ARG A 169 16.68 -14.65 7.98
CA ARG A 169 17.57 -14.21 9.04
C ARG A 169 18.75 -15.07 8.69
N PRO A 170 19.94 -14.51 8.41
CA PRO A 170 21.06 -15.39 8.49
C PRO A 170 20.87 -16.00 9.91
N GLU A 171 20.27 -17.20 10.01
CA GLU A 171 20.98 -18.40 10.42
C GLU A 171 22.35 -18.01 9.99
N ALA A 172 23.07 -17.42 10.96
CA ALA A 172 24.45 -17.09 10.80
C ALA A 172 24.92 -18.26 9.97
N ALA A 173 25.32 -18.02 8.71
CA ALA A 173 25.97 -19.07 7.95
C ALA A 173 27.11 -19.39 8.90
N SER A 174 26.91 -20.41 9.76
CA SER A 174 27.30 -20.33 11.17
C SER A 174 28.75 -20.01 11.11
N LYS A 175 29.12 -18.76 11.46
CA LYS A 175 30.37 -18.18 10.97
C LYS A 175 31.43 -19.22 11.29
N ALA A 176 31.92 -19.92 10.25
CA ALA A 176 32.44 -21.28 10.42
C ALA A 176 33.35 -21.27 11.63
N ILE A 177 32.97 -21.96 12.71
CA ILE A 177 33.72 -21.83 13.94
C ILE A 177 35.10 -22.42 13.60
N PRO A 178 36.19 -21.66 13.75
CA PRO A 178 37.50 -22.19 13.46
C PRO A 178 37.70 -23.46 14.28
N ASN A 179 38.04 -24.56 13.60
CA ASN A 179 38.17 -25.91 14.16
C ASN A 179 36.85 -26.66 14.45
N GLU A 180 35.75 -26.34 13.78
CA GLU A 180 34.52 -27.15 13.85
C GLU A 180 34.59 -28.39 12.95
N LEU A 181 34.31 -29.57 13.53
CA LEU A 181 34.22 -30.84 12.81
C LEU A 181 32.85 -31.48 13.07
N ILE A 182 31.98 -31.45 12.07
CA ILE A 182 30.66 -32.12 12.12
C ILE A 182 30.83 -33.57 11.67
N VAL A 183 30.60 -34.53 12.58
CA VAL A 183 30.67 -35.95 12.27
C VAL A 183 29.29 -36.60 12.36
N ARG A 184 28.92 -37.36 11.33
CA ARG A 184 27.69 -38.16 11.30
C ARG A 184 28.04 -39.64 11.30
N LEU A 185 27.60 -40.35 12.34
CA LEU A 185 27.73 -41.80 12.42
C LEU A 185 26.54 -42.47 11.72
N LYS A 186 26.81 -43.58 11.03
CA LYS A 186 25.74 -44.44 10.49
C LYS A 186 25.09 -45.22 11.65
N PRO A 187 23.79 -45.57 11.55
CA PRO A 187 23.16 -46.47 12.51
C PRO A 187 23.94 -47.78 12.64
N GLY A 188 24.23 -48.19 13.88
CA GLY A 188 25.03 -49.40 14.16
C GLY A 188 26.54 -49.23 13.98
N ALA A 189 27.07 -48.00 13.92
CA ALA A 189 28.51 -47.77 13.97
C ALA A 189 29.13 -48.44 15.21
N LYS A 190 30.28 -49.11 15.01
CA LYS A 190 31.00 -49.82 16.07
C LYS A 190 31.60 -48.90 17.13
N GLU A 191 31.79 -47.64 16.80
CA GLU A 191 32.37 -46.61 17.65
C GLU A 191 31.28 -45.66 18.14
N SER A 192 31.31 -45.31 19.42
CA SER A 192 30.37 -44.34 20.02
C SER A 192 30.80 -42.90 19.76
N ILE A 193 29.85 -41.97 19.82
CA ILE A 193 30.10 -40.53 19.69
C ILE A 193 31.10 -40.06 20.77
N ASP A 194 30.98 -40.55 22.00
CA ASP A 194 31.88 -40.19 23.11
C ASP A 194 33.33 -40.68 22.89
N ALA A 195 33.51 -41.90 22.37
CA ALA A 195 34.84 -42.43 22.07
C ALA A 195 35.51 -41.62 20.94
N LEU A 196 34.72 -41.23 19.95
CA LEU A 196 35.16 -40.40 18.84
C LEU A 196 35.57 -38.99 19.32
N ALA A 197 34.76 -38.36 20.19
CA ALA A 197 35.06 -37.04 20.74
C ALA A 197 36.40 -37.03 21.50
N LYS A 198 36.63 -38.02 22.38
CA LYS A 198 37.89 -38.15 23.13
C LYS A 198 39.14 -38.30 22.26
N ARG A 199 39.00 -38.89 21.06
CA ARG A 199 40.12 -39.04 20.11
C ARG A 199 40.42 -37.75 19.34
N LEU A 200 39.40 -36.91 19.15
CA LEU A 200 39.49 -35.72 18.29
C LEU A 200 39.93 -34.44 19.03
N GLY A 201 39.98 -34.46 20.37
CA GLY A 201 40.52 -33.38 21.20
C GLY A 201 39.55 -32.91 22.27
#